data_AF-A0AA35AJS0-F1
#
_entry.id   AF-A0AA35AJS0-F1
#
_cell.length_a   1.000
_cell.length_b   1.000
_cell.length_c   1.000
_cell.angle_alpha   90.00
_cell.angle_beta   90.00
_cell.angle_gamma   90.00
#
_symmetry.space_group_name_H-M   'P 1'
#
loop_
_entity.id
_entity.type
_entity.pdbx_description
1 polymer ?
#
loop_
_entity_poly.entity_id
_entity_poly.type
_entity_poly.pdbx_seq_one_letter_code
_entity_poly.pdbx_strand_id
1 'polypeptide(L)'
;MQKSTQVKILSIMSQSELGRRLGKTPQTISGWFKKRVPAEEVIPACEALDWGVTPHELRPDKYPNPTDGLPVEYQANAQAAAGVDS
;
A
#
# COMPACT_ATOMS: atom_id res chain seq x y z
N MET A 1 -10.56 -1.33 0.34
CA MET A 1 -9.26 -2.04 0.38
C MET A 1 -9.52 -3.53 0.61
N GLN A 2 -8.76 -4.43 -0.01
CA GLN A 2 -8.91 -5.87 0.25
C GLN A 2 -8.45 -6.23 1.68
N LYS A 3 -9.09 -7.23 2.30
CA LYS A 3 -8.71 -7.67 3.66
C LYS A 3 -7.26 -8.18 3.71
N SER A 4 -6.80 -8.86 2.67
CA SER A 4 -5.41 -9.32 2.52
C SER A 4 -4.42 -8.15 2.60
N THR A 5 -4.69 -7.06 1.88
CA THR A 5 -3.88 -5.84 1.92
C THR A 5 -3.86 -5.21 3.31
N GLN A 6 -5.00 -5.18 4.02
CA GLN A 6 -5.05 -4.66 5.39
C GLN A 6 -4.19 -5.49 6.35
N VAL A 7 -4.27 -6.82 6.27
CA VAL A 7 -3.46 -7.72 7.08
C VAL A 7 -1.97 -7.51 6.78
N LYS A 8 -1.61 -7.35 5.50
CA LYS A 8 -0.23 -7.08 5.06
C LYS A 8 0.30 -5.77 5.66
N ILE A 9 -0.46 -4.68 5.56
CA ILE A 9 -0.10 -3.40 6.20
C ILE A 9 0.14 -3.58 7.71
N LEU A 10 -0.79 -4.26 8.39
CA LEU A 10 -0.72 -4.47 9.84
C LEU A 10 0.40 -5.42 10.28
N SER A 11 0.85 -6.32 9.40
CA SER A 11 2.03 -7.16 9.65
C SER A 11 3.36 -6.40 9.56
N ILE A 12 3.39 -5.31 8.78
CA ILE A 12 4.55 -4.43 8.67
C ILE A 12 4.58 -3.47 9.86
N MET A 13 3.45 -2.78 10.12
CA MET A 13 3.35 -1.83 11.23
C MET A 13 1.91 -1.51 11.64
N SER A 14 1.75 -0.93 12.83
CA SER A 14 0.45 -0.47 13.32
C SER A 14 -0.08 0.75 12.55
N GLN A 15 -1.40 0.98 12.59
CA GLN A 15 -2.03 2.18 11.99
C GLN A 15 -1.50 3.48 12.61
N SER A 16 -1.16 3.47 13.90
CA SER A 16 -0.59 4.63 14.59
C SER A 16 0.83 4.94 14.13
N GLU A 17 1.64 3.90 13.90
CA GLU A 17 2.99 4.04 13.33
C GLU A 17 2.92 4.61 11.91
N LEU A 18 2.05 4.04 11.08
CA LEU A 18 1.83 4.51 9.71
C LEU A 18 1.36 5.97 9.70
N GLY A 19 0.43 6.33 10.59
CA GLY A 19 0.00 7.71 10.78
C GLY A 19 1.16 8.64 11.15
N ARG A 20 2.01 8.25 12.11
CA ARG A 20 3.17 9.05 12.51
C ARG A 20 4.15 9.27 11.35
N ARG A 21 4.45 8.23 10.56
CA ARG A 21 5.34 8.34 9.39
C ARG A 21 4.78 9.28 8.32
N LEU A 22 3.46 9.28 8.13
CA LEU A 22 2.78 10.11 7.12
C LEU A 22 2.34 11.49 7.63
N GLY A 23 2.62 11.83 8.89
CA GLY A 23 2.09 13.05 9.51
C GLY A 23 0.55 13.09 9.58
N LYS A 24 -0.10 11.93 9.61
CA LYS A 24 -1.56 11.78 9.66
C LYS A 24 -2.00 11.22 11.01
N THR A 25 -3.26 11.48 11.36
CA THR A 25 -3.86 10.89 12.56
C THR A 25 -4.22 9.41 12.33
N PRO A 26 -4.19 8.57 13.38
CA PRO A 26 -4.64 7.18 13.27
C PRO A 26 -6.08 7.04 12.75
N GLN A 27 -6.94 8.03 13.01
CA GLN A 27 -8.31 8.07 12.51
C GLN A 27 -8.36 8.21 10.99
N THR A 28 -7.48 9.02 10.39
CA THR A 28 -7.36 9.11 8.92
C THR A 28 -6.95 7.77 8.32
N ILE A 29 -5.94 7.11 8.91
CA ILE A 29 -5.49 5.79 8.47
C ILE A 29 -6.61 4.75 8.59
N SER A 30 -7.33 4.72 9.72
CA SER A 30 -8.51 3.86 9.91
C SER A 30 -9.60 4.13 8.85
N GLY A 31 -9.77 5.41 8.46
CA GLY A 31 -10.65 5.82 7.37
C GLY A 31 -10.28 5.20 6.03
N TRP A 32 -8.99 5.05 5.73
CA TRP A 32 -8.52 4.42 4.49
C TRP A 32 -8.88 2.94 4.42
N PHE A 33 -8.82 2.24 5.57
CA PHE A 33 -9.16 0.83 5.66
C PHE A 33 -10.65 0.61 5.37
N LYS A 34 -11.51 1.52 5.83
CA LYS A 34 -12.96 1.45 5.60
C LYS A 34 -13.39 1.91 4.20
N LYS A 35 -12.70 2.91 3.65
CA LYS A 35 -13.01 3.51 2.35
C LYS A 35 -11.93 3.12 1.34
N ARG A 36 -11.04 4.07 1.05
CA ARG A 36 -9.92 3.96 0.12
C ARG A 36 -8.80 4.91 0.54
N VAL A 37 -7.58 4.59 0.12
CA VAL A 37 -6.45 5.51 0.22
C VAL A 37 -6.61 6.61 -0.86
N PRO A 38 -6.48 7.90 -0.50
CA PRO A 38 -6.43 9.00 -1.48
C PRO A 38 -5.28 8.79 -2.47
N ALA A 39 -5.46 9.22 -3.73
CA ALA A 39 -4.50 8.91 -4.78
C ALA A 39 -3.11 9.52 -4.53
N GLU A 40 -3.10 10.69 -3.90
CA GLU A 40 -1.96 11.48 -3.47
C GLU A 40 -1.21 10.87 -2.28
N GLU A 41 -1.87 10.02 -1.49
CA GLU A 41 -1.28 9.36 -0.32
C GLU A 41 -0.81 7.93 -0.62
N VAL A 42 -1.05 7.40 -1.84
CA VAL A 42 -0.66 6.03 -2.20
C VAL A 42 0.85 5.85 -2.18
N ILE A 43 1.59 6.72 -2.89
CA ILE A 43 3.05 6.62 -2.98
C ILE A 43 3.70 6.85 -1.60
N PRO A 44 3.35 7.91 -0.84
CA PRO A 44 3.86 8.09 0.51
C PRO A 44 3.56 6.89 1.43
N ALA A 45 2.37 6.29 1.34
CA ALA A 45 2.03 5.11 2.13
C ALA A 45 2.88 3.89 1.75
N CYS A 46 3.11 3.66 0.45
CA CYS A 46 3.99 2.59 -0.02
C CYS A 46 5.44 2.79 0.46
N GLU A 47 5.97 4.01 0.34
CA GLU A 47 7.30 4.37 0.86
C GLU A 47 7.40 4.18 2.38
N ALA A 48 6.40 4.63 3.13
CA ALA A 48 6.37 4.48 4.58
C ALA A 48 6.32 3.00 5.02
N LEU A 49 5.79 2.12 4.17
CA LEU A 49 5.74 0.66 4.33
C LEU A 49 6.94 -0.04 3.71
N ASP A 50 8.00 0.69 3.36
CA ASP A 50 9.22 0.17 2.74
C ASP A 50 8.93 -0.66 1.48
N TRP A 51 7.92 -0.24 0.71
CA TRP A 51 7.41 -0.89 -0.49
C TRP A 51 6.93 -2.34 -0.29
N GLY A 52 6.67 -2.75 0.96
CA GLY A 52 6.06 -4.05 1.27
C GLY A 52 4.62 -4.17 0.77
N VAL A 53 3.96 -3.04 0.47
CA VAL A 53 2.67 -2.98 -0.20
C VAL A 53 2.81 -2.11 -1.45
N THR A 54 2.32 -2.58 -2.59
CA THR A 54 2.45 -1.86 -3.85
C THR A 54 1.30 -0.86 -4.10
N PRO A 55 1.50 0.16 -4.94
CA PRO A 55 0.42 1.06 -5.35
C PRO A 55 -0.76 0.32 -6.00
N HIS A 56 -0.46 -0.74 -6.75
CA HIS A 56 -1.44 -1.65 -7.34
C HIS A 56 -2.32 -2.33 -6.26
N GLU A 57 -1.72 -2.82 -5.18
CA GLU A 57 -2.49 -3.44 -4.07
C GLU A 57 -3.40 -2.44 -3.35
N LEU A 58 -3.00 -1.16 -3.25
CA LEU A 58 -3.79 -0.11 -2.58
C LEU A 58 -4.90 0.46 -3.47
N ARG A 59 -4.60 0.73 -4.75
CA ARG A 59 -5.45 1.43 -5.70
C ARG A 59 -5.29 0.86 -7.12
N PRO A 60 -5.78 -0.37 -7.39
CA PRO A 60 -5.64 -1.01 -8.70
C PRO A 60 -6.38 -0.24 -9.81
N ASP A 61 -7.35 0.61 -9.44
CA ASP A 61 -8.06 1.49 -10.37
C ASP A 61 -7.18 2.62 -10.93
N LYS A 62 -6.15 3.04 -10.20
CA LYS A 62 -5.18 4.05 -10.66
C LYS A 62 -3.86 3.44 -11.13
N TYR A 63 -3.50 2.29 -10.58
CA TYR A 63 -2.26 1.57 -10.84
C TYR A 63 -2.63 0.18 -11.39
N PRO A 64 -3.05 0.06 -12.68
CA PRO A 64 -3.53 -1.21 -13.23
C PRO A 64 -2.45 -2.28 -13.33
N ASN A 65 -1.17 -1.91 -13.44
CA ASN A 65 -0.07 -2.87 -13.51
C ASN A 65 0.61 -3.05 -12.14
N PRO A 66 1.11 -4.26 -11.83
CA PRO A 66 1.80 -4.54 -10.57
C PRO A 66 3.02 -3.67 -10.31
N THR A 67 3.68 -3.17 -11.35
CA THR A 67 4.90 -2.35 -11.30
C THR A 67 4.62 -0.84 -11.34
N ASP A 68 3.35 -0.42 -11.47
CA ASP A 68 3.03 1.00 -11.60
C ASP A 68 3.35 1.76 -10.30
N GLY A 69 4.08 2.86 -10.43
CA GLY A 69 4.45 3.71 -9.29
C GLY A 69 5.52 3.12 -8.36
N LEU A 70 6.15 2.00 -8.72
CA LEU A 70 7.28 1.42 -7.99
C LEU A 70 8.63 1.96 -8.49
N PRO A 71 9.58 2.27 -7.59
CA PRO A 71 10.97 2.56 -7.95
C PRO A 71 11.62 1.35 -8.61
N VAL A 72 12.64 1.59 -9.43
CA VAL A 72 13.31 0.57 -10.27
C VAL A 72 13.80 -0.60 -9.43
N GLU A 73 14.36 -0.33 -8.25
CA GLU A 73 14.87 -1.32 -7.32
C GLU A 73 13.80 -2.22 -6.69
N TYR A 74 12.52 -1.80 -6.67
CA TYR A 74 11.40 -2.56 -6.13
C TYR A 74 10.54 -3.25 -7.21
N GLN A 75 10.80 -3.00 -8.50
CA GLN A 75 10.04 -3.62 -9.59
C GLN A 75 10.20 -5.15 -9.65
N ALA A 76 11.37 -5.68 -9.27
CA ALA A 76 11.61 -7.12 -9.18
C ALA A 76 10.73 -7.82 -8.12
N ASN A 77 10.45 -7.13 -7.00
CA ASN A 77 9.61 -7.67 -5.92
C ASN A 77 8.11 -7.69 -6.29
N ALA A 78 7.68 -6.78 -7.16
CA ALA A 78 6.28 -6.69 -7.59
C ALA A 78 5.85 -7.86 -8.49
N GLN A 79 6.78 -8.45 -9.25
CA GLN A 79 6.49 -9.59 -10.13
C GLN A 79 6.09 -10.86 -9.36
N ALA A 80 6.54 -11.01 -8.11
CA ALA A 80 6.17 -12.16 -7.26
C ALA A 80 4.70 -12.12 -6.80
N ALA A 81 4.09 -10.93 -6.67
CA ALA A 81 2.69 -10.78 -6.25
C ALA A 81 1.67 -11.03 -7.38
N ALA A 82 2.12 -10.98 -8.65
CA ALA A 82 1.27 -11.17 -9.82
C ALA A 82 1.21 -12.63 -10.31
N GLY A 83 2.01 -13.54 -9.73
CA GLY A 83 2.23 -14.90 -10.23
C GLY A 83 1.48 -16.02 -9.52
N VAL A 84 0.44 -15.74 -8.73
CA VAL A 84 -0.31 -16.76 -7.97
C VAL A 84 -1.75 -16.92 -8.46
N ASP A 85 -1.96 -17.14 -9.76
CA ASP A 85 -3.20 -17.74 -10.28
C ASP A 85 -2.93 -18.34 -11.67
N SER A 86 -2.44 -19.59 -11.70
CA SER A 86 -2.53 -20.52 -12.83
C SER A 86 -2.49 -21.95 -12.31
#